data_AF-A0AA35TY85-F1
#
_entry.id   AF-A0AA35TY85-F1
#
_cell.length_a   1.000
_cell.length_b   1.000
_cell.length_c   1.000
_cell.angle_alpha   90.00
_cell.angle_beta   90.00
_cell.angle_gamma   90.00
#
_symmetry.space_group_name_H-M   'P 1'
#
loop_
_entity.id
_entity.type
_entity.pdbx_description
1 polymer ?
#
loop_
_entity_poly.entity_id
_entity_poly.type
_entity_poly.pdbx_seq_one_letter_code
_entity_poly.pdbx_strand_id
1 'polypeptide(L)'
;MRDRGVTPHVAQRAHSAIDGRTTRHPGYGVSQKIRKQIEEIFGWMKTVGGFRRTRYRGVERTGLAGYFVATAYNLVRMANLLSCQRTRDVQVV
;
A
#
# COMPACT_ATOMS: atom_id res chain seq x y z
N MET A 1 -16.58 -13.45 -12.41
CA MET A 1 -15.31 -12.68 -12.60
C MET A 1 -14.58 -13.17 -13.85
N ARG A 2 -14.28 -14.48 -13.93
CA ARG A 2 -13.61 -15.08 -15.08
C ARG A 2 -14.48 -15.10 -16.34
N ASP A 3 -15.78 -15.36 -16.21
CA ASP A 3 -16.75 -15.27 -17.33
C ASP A 3 -16.89 -13.86 -17.90
N ARG A 4 -16.38 -12.85 -17.20
CA ARG A 4 -16.33 -11.44 -17.62
C ARG A 4 -14.94 -11.02 -18.12
N GLY A 5 -14.01 -11.97 -18.29
CA GLY A 5 -12.62 -11.71 -18.70
C GLY A 5 -11.75 -11.01 -17.65
N VAL A 6 -12.19 -10.92 -16.39
CA VAL A 6 -11.47 -10.21 -15.32
C VAL A 6 -10.64 -11.18 -14.49
N THR A 7 -9.33 -10.90 -14.39
CA THR A 7 -8.40 -11.66 -13.53
C THR A 7 -8.68 -11.36 -12.05
N PRO A 8 -8.97 -12.37 -11.21
CA PRO A 8 -9.24 -12.15 -9.80
C PRO A 8 -7.97 -11.77 -9.02
N HIS A 9 -8.03 -10.68 -8.24
CA HIS A 9 -6.96 -10.18 -7.37
C HIS A 9 -7.18 -10.55 -5.88
N VAL A 10 -7.69 -11.76 -5.63
CA VAL A 10 -8.04 -12.23 -4.27
C VAL A 10 -6.80 -12.79 -3.56
N ALA A 11 -6.56 -12.40 -2.30
CA ALA A 11 -5.44 -12.97 -1.54
C ALA A 11 -5.66 -14.43 -1.15
N GLN A 12 -4.68 -15.27 -1.47
CA GLN A 12 -4.55 -16.63 -0.97
C GLN A 12 -3.94 -16.65 0.44
N ARG A 13 -4.54 -17.45 1.32
CA ARG A 13 -4.01 -17.85 2.64
C ARG A 13 -3.76 -19.37 2.61
N ALA A 14 -3.00 -19.91 3.57
CA ALA A 14 -2.64 -21.34 3.60
C ALA A 14 -3.85 -22.29 3.51
N HIS A 15 -5.01 -21.88 4.03
CA HIS A 15 -6.24 -22.67 4.04
C HIS A 15 -7.36 -22.09 3.16
N SER A 16 -7.05 -21.15 2.26
CA SER A 16 -8.09 -20.57 1.39
C SER A 16 -8.38 -21.51 0.22
N ALA A 17 -9.66 -21.72 -0.08
CA ALA A 17 -10.14 -22.44 -1.27
C ALA A 17 -9.96 -21.60 -2.56
N ILE A 18 -8.72 -21.15 -2.81
CA ILE A 18 -8.35 -20.44 -4.04
C ILE A 18 -7.61 -21.40 -4.95
N ASP A 19 -8.19 -21.56 -6.14
CA ASP A 19 -7.64 -22.34 -7.24
C ASP A 19 -6.30 -21.74 -7.73
N GLY A 20 -5.29 -22.61 -7.88
CA GLY A 20 -3.92 -22.27 -8.27
C GLY A 20 -3.81 -21.60 -9.65
N ARG A 21 -4.83 -21.72 -10.51
CA ARG A 21 -4.89 -20.95 -11.77
C ARG A 21 -4.92 -19.43 -11.53
N THR A 22 -5.41 -18.97 -10.37
CA THR A 22 -5.40 -17.55 -9.97
C THR A 22 -4.00 -17.06 -9.60
N THR A 23 -3.22 -17.91 -8.94
CA THR A 23 -1.96 -17.51 -8.30
C THR A 23 -0.72 -17.78 -9.16
N ARG A 24 -0.88 -18.56 -10.24
CA ARG A 24 0.18 -18.92 -11.20
C ARG A 24 0.83 -17.72 -11.90
N HIS A 25 0.07 -16.66 -12.14
CA HIS A 25 0.55 -15.56 -13.00
C HIS A 25 1.52 -14.63 -12.25
N PRO A 26 2.62 -14.18 -12.88
CA PRO A 26 3.57 -13.27 -12.23
C PRO A 26 2.91 -11.95 -11.78
N GLY A 27 1.90 -11.47 -12.52
CA GLY A 27 1.11 -10.29 -12.17
C GLY A 27 0.31 -10.43 -10.86
N TYR A 28 -0.06 -11.65 -10.47
CA TYR A 28 -0.68 -11.91 -9.17
C TYR A 28 0.30 -11.60 -8.02
N GLY A 29 1.53 -12.07 -8.13
CA GLY A 29 2.58 -11.80 -7.13
C GLY A 29 2.86 -10.31 -6.97
N VAL A 30 2.93 -9.55 -8.07
CA VAL A 30 3.11 -8.10 -8.06
C VAL A 30 1.91 -7.40 -7.41
N SER A 31 0.70 -7.78 -7.80
CA SER A 31 -0.55 -7.24 -7.23
C SER A 31 -0.61 -7.42 -5.71
N GLN A 32 -0.23 -8.60 -5.23
CA GLN A 32 -0.21 -8.92 -3.81
C GLN A 32 0.82 -8.11 -3.02
N LYS A 33 1.99 -7.80 -3.62
CA LYS A 33 2.98 -6.90 -3.00
C LYS A 33 2.46 -5.47 -2.92
N ILE A 34 1.92 -4.94 -4.02
CA ILE A 34 1.38 -3.58 -4.07
C ILE A 34 0.24 -3.41 -3.06
N ARG A 35 -0.65 -4.42 -2.93
CA ARG A 35 -1.74 -4.36 -1.96
C ARG A 35 -1.24 -4.23 -0.52
N LYS A 36 -0.22 -5.01 -0.16
CA LYS A 36 0.41 -4.91 1.18
C LYS A 36 1.05 -3.54 1.41
N GLN A 37 1.74 -2.99 0.42
CA GLN A 37 2.30 -1.65 0.51
C GLN A 37 1.21 -0.59 0.75
N ILE A 38 0.09 -0.67 0.03
CA ILE A 38 -1.04 0.23 0.23
C ILE A 38 -1.65 0.07 1.62
N GLU A 39 -1.80 -1.17 2.11
CA GLU A 39 -2.29 -1.46 3.47
C GLU A 39 -1.39 -0.85 4.55
N GLU A 40 -0.07 -0.89 4.38
CA GLU A 40 0.90 -0.23 5.29
C GLU A 40 0.72 1.29 5.33
N ILE A 41 0.55 1.93 4.16
CA ILE A 41 0.29 3.37 4.06
C ILE A 41 -0.98 3.72 4.84
N PHE A 42 -2.08 3.00 4.59
CA PHE A 42 -3.33 3.24 5.31
C PHE A 42 -3.22 2.95 6.80
N GLY A 43 -2.41 1.97 7.19
CA GLY A 43 -2.05 1.73 8.59
C GLY A 43 -1.39 2.95 9.23
N TRP A 44 -0.34 3.47 8.61
CA TRP A 44 0.37 4.66 9.08
C TRP A 44 -0.52 5.91 9.13
N MET A 45 -1.36 6.13 8.12
CA MET A 45 -2.30 7.25 8.11
C MET A 45 -3.28 7.18 9.29
N LYS A 46 -3.73 5.99 9.66
CA LYS A 46 -4.64 5.79 10.79
C LYS A 46 -3.93 5.97 12.14
N THR A 47 -2.70 5.48 12.28
CA THR A 47 -1.95 5.49 13.56
C THR A 47 -1.23 6.82 13.80
N VAL A 48 -0.46 7.30 12.83
CA VAL A 48 0.36 8.53 12.94
C VAL A 48 -0.40 9.73 12.36
N GLY A 49 -1.09 9.55 11.23
CA GLY A 49 -1.86 10.62 10.58
C GLY A 49 -3.17 10.99 11.29
N GLY A 50 -3.54 10.32 12.38
CA GLY A 50 -4.75 10.64 13.15
C GLY A 50 -6.08 10.28 12.47
N PHE A 51 -6.06 9.44 11.42
CA PHE A 51 -7.26 9.03 10.68
C PHE A 51 -8.02 7.85 11.31
N ARG A 52 -7.61 7.35 12.48
CA ARG A 52 -8.39 6.33 13.22
C ARG A 52 -9.77 6.83 13.64
N ARG A 53 -9.87 8.12 13.99
CA ARG A 53 -11.11 8.88 14.19
C ARG A 53 -10.85 10.31 13.71
N THR A 54 -11.49 10.73 12.62
CA THR A 54 -11.25 12.03 12.01
C THR A 54 -11.77 13.14 12.92
N ARG A 55 -10.95 14.17 13.15
CA ARG A 55 -11.33 15.36 13.94
C ARG A 55 -12.22 16.33 13.15
N TYR A 56 -12.24 16.19 11.82
CA TYR A 56 -12.96 17.07 10.91
C TYR A 56 -14.37 16.55 10.63
N ARG A 57 -15.32 17.47 10.44
CA ARG A 57 -16.68 17.17 10.00
C ARG A 57 -16.84 17.55 8.53
N GLY A 58 -17.46 16.67 7.75
CA GLY A 58 -17.69 16.85 6.31
C GLY A 58 -16.61 16.22 5.43
N VAL A 59 -17.00 15.84 4.21
CA VAL A 59 -16.15 15.12 3.24
C VAL A 59 -15.00 16.01 2.77
N GLU A 60 -15.27 17.29 2.48
CA GLU A 60 -14.29 18.23 1.96
C GLU A 60 -13.11 18.43 2.93
N ARG A 61 -13.39 18.80 4.19
CA ARG A 61 -12.35 19.02 5.21
C ARG A 61 -11.57 17.75 5.53
N THR A 62 -12.26 16.61 5.55
CA THR A 62 -11.61 15.31 5.77
C THR A 62 -10.73 14.92 4.59
N GLY A 63 -11.17 15.20 3.36
CA GLY A 63 -10.40 14.99 2.14
C GLY A 63 -9.13 15.84 2.12
N LEU A 64 -9.23 17.13 2.43
CA LEU A 64 -8.07 18.03 2.54
C LEU A 64 -7.04 17.50 3.55
N ALA A 65 -7.49 17.15 4.76
CA ALA A 65 -6.61 16.55 5.77
C ALA A 65 -5.98 15.24 5.29
N GLY A 66 -6.71 14.45 4.48
CA GLY A 66 -6.21 13.22 3.88
C GLY A 66 -5.07 13.48 2.91
N TYR A 67 -5.21 14.47 2.04
CA TYR A 67 -4.15 14.89 1.12
C TYR A 67 -2.91 15.40 1.87
N PHE A 68 -3.09 16.19 2.94
CA PHE A 68 -1.97 16.64 3.77
C PHE A 68 -1.20 15.47 4.39
N VAL A 69 -1.92 14.51 5.00
CA VAL A 69 -1.30 13.33 5.61
C VAL A 69 -0.62 12.44 4.57
N ALA A 70 -1.24 12.22 3.41
CA ALA A 70 -0.64 11.45 2.33
C ALA A 70 0.63 12.12 1.78
N THR A 71 0.63 13.45 1.67
CA THR A 71 1.81 14.23 1.25
C THR A 71 2.94 14.08 2.28
N ALA A 72 2.64 14.19 3.56
CA ALA A 72 3.62 13.96 4.63
C ALA A 72 4.22 12.55 4.57
N TYR A 73 3.39 11.53 4.32
CA TYR A 73 3.87 10.16 4.13
C TYR A 73 4.82 10.04 2.93
N ASN A 74 4.50 10.68 1.81
CA ASN A 74 5.38 10.68 0.63
C ASN A 74 6.75 11.28 0.95
N LEU A 75 6.82 12.36 1.74
CA LEU A 75 8.09 12.94 2.18
C LEU A 75 8.91 11.96 3.03
N VAL A 76 8.28 11.32 4.02
CA VAL A 76 8.94 10.29 4.86
C VAL A 76 9.44 9.13 4.01
N ARG A 77 8.63 8.69 3.04
CA ARG A 77 9.00 7.61 2.11
C ARG A 77 10.21 8.00 1.26
N MET A 78 10.23 9.21 0.70
CA MET A 78 11.39 9.69 -0.06
C MET A 78 12.65 9.77 0.80
N ALA A 79 12.55 10.26 2.03
CA ALA A 79 13.68 10.31 2.96
C ALA A 79 14.27 8.91 3.23
N ASN A 80 13.42 7.89 3.43
CA ASN A 80 13.84 6.51 3.63
C ASN A 80 14.49 5.89 2.37
N LEU A 81 14.00 6.25 1.19
CA LEU A 81 14.60 5.78 -0.07
C LEU A 81 15.98 6.40 -0.29
N LEU A 82 16.12 7.71 -0.01
CA LEU A 82 17.39 8.42 -0.11
C LEU A 82 18.42 7.93 0.91
N SER A 83 18.01 7.65 2.15
CA SER A 83 18.91 7.10 3.16
C SER A 83 19.39 5.70 2.78
N CYS A 84 18.49 4.86 2.26
CA CYS A 84 18.85 3.54 1.75
C CYS A 84 19.82 3.61 0.56
N GLN A 85 19.64 4.56 -0.36
CA GLN A 85 20.57 4.78 -1.47
C GLN A 85 21.96 5.18 -0.97
N ARG A 86 22.04 6.14 -0.03
CA ARG A 86 23.31 6.56 0.58
C ARG A 86 24.08 5.39 1.20
N THR A 87 23.39 4.48 1.89
CA THR A 87 24.05 3.30 2.49
C THR A 87 24.57 2.34 1.43
N ARG A 88 23.86 2.17 0.30
CA ARG A 88 24.32 1.33 -0.81
C ARG A 88 25.56 1.94 -1.48
N ASP A 89 25.56 3.25 -1.72
CA ASP A 89 26.68 3.93 -2.37
C ASP A 89 27.98 3.83 -1.52
N VAL A 90 27.86 3.81 -0.19
CA VAL A 90 29.02 3.65 0.72
C VAL A 90 29.54 2.20 0.80
N GLN A 91 28.69 1.19 0.54
CA GLN A 91 29.10 -0.23 0.56
C GLN A 91 29.72 -0.71 -0.76
N VAL A 92 29.58 0.08 -1.84
CA VAL A 92 30.07 -0.27 -3.19
C VAL A 92 31.39 0.46 -3.53
N VAL A 93 31.93 1.23 -2.57
CA VAL A 93 33.25 1.87 -2.64
C VAL A 93 34.24 1.10 -1.78
#